data_AF-X1VT52-F1
#
_entry.id   AF-X1VT52-F1
#
_cell.length_a   1.000
_cell.length_b   1.000
_cell.length_c   1.000
_cell.angle_alpha   90.00
_cell.angle_beta   90.00
_cell.angle_gamma   90.00
#
_symmetry.space_group_name_H-M   'P 1'
#
loop_
_entity.id
_entity.type
_entity.pdbx_description
1 polymer ?
#
loop_
_entity_poly.entity_id
_entity_poly.type
_entity_poly.pdbx_seq_one_letter_code
_entity_poly.pdbx_strand_id
1 'polypeptide(L)'
;IIWGVQYLNAQGNASAQNKWFGPNGYHNWGNNNPLEPTVRQFEMKDGTPFVWDKYNPGDEYVREFTAAELAADPERNPFVGREPRFYGTILFDGAPWNQRPSDAAGIDPLNRVQTGYFIQADGSQIAGLDTRQGLIEAWNGTKNGYYIKKYMDNKTVGQDFNNEN
;
A
#
# COMPACT_ATOMS: atom_id res chain seq x y z
N ILE A 1 -5.13 -17.09 7.36
CA ILE A 1 -5.89 -15.83 7.33
C ILE A 1 -5.92 -15.27 8.74
N ILE A 2 -5.21 -14.18 9.01
CA ILE A 2 -5.47 -13.34 10.19
C ILE A 2 -5.93 -12.00 9.61
N TRP A 3 -7.23 -11.94 9.32
CA TRP A 3 -7.92 -10.72 8.90
C TRP A 3 -8.98 -10.44 9.95
N GLY A 4 -8.95 -9.24 10.52
CA GLY A 4 -9.88 -8.78 11.56
C GLY A 4 -9.47 -9.20 12.97
N VAL A 5 -8.96 -8.24 13.75
CA VAL A 5 -9.07 -8.38 15.21
C VAL A 5 -10.54 -8.22 15.51
N GLN A 6 -11.17 -9.30 16.00
CA GLN A 6 -12.47 -9.24 16.65
C GLN A 6 -12.45 -8.09 17.66
N TYR A 7 -13.23 -7.04 17.42
CA TYR A 7 -13.51 -6.08 18.47
C TYR A 7 -14.48 -6.77 19.42
N LEU A 8 -14.09 -6.90 20.70
CA LEU A 8 -14.98 -7.40 21.74
C LEU A 8 -16.25 -6.55 21.72
N ASN A 9 -17.42 -7.16 21.46
CA ASN A 9 -18.73 -6.49 21.48
C ASN A 9 -18.98 -5.67 22.77
N ALA A 10 -18.30 -6.01 23.87
CA ALA A 10 -18.38 -5.32 25.15
C ALA A 10 -17.66 -3.94 25.20
N GLN A 11 -16.83 -3.60 24.22
CA GLN A 11 -16.03 -2.35 24.19
C GLN A 11 -16.58 -1.27 23.23
N GLY A 12 -17.69 -1.56 22.52
CA GLY A 12 -18.34 -0.65 21.57
C GLY A 12 -18.44 -1.22 20.15
N ASN A 13 -19.46 -0.77 19.40
CA ASN A 13 -19.90 -1.40 18.14
C ASN A 13 -19.24 -0.82 16.86
N ALA A 14 -18.32 0.15 16.98
CA ALA A 14 -17.76 0.83 15.81
C ALA A 14 -16.25 1.05 15.95
N SER A 15 -15.52 0.59 14.94
CA SER A 15 -14.08 0.83 14.80
C SER A 15 -13.85 1.64 13.52
N ALA A 16 -13.08 2.73 13.57
CA ALA A 16 -12.85 3.57 12.39
C ALA A 16 -11.48 3.30 11.72
N GLN A 17 -10.93 2.07 11.80
CA GLN A 17 -9.58 1.81 11.29
C GLN A 17 -9.44 2.07 9.79
N ASN A 18 -10.44 1.70 8.98
CA ASN A 18 -10.42 2.01 7.55
C ASN A 18 -10.26 3.51 7.30
N LYS A 19 -11.01 4.33 8.05
CA LYS A 19 -10.94 5.79 7.97
C LYS A 19 -9.57 6.30 8.40
N TRP A 20 -9.06 5.83 9.52
CA TRP A 20 -7.81 6.36 10.09
C TRP A 20 -6.56 5.89 9.34
N PHE A 21 -6.54 4.65 8.86
CA PHE A 21 -5.33 4.01 8.32
C PHE A 21 -5.34 3.93 6.80
N GLY A 22 -6.51 4.03 6.17
CA GLY A 22 -6.64 3.94 4.72
C GLY A 22 -5.90 5.07 3.99
N PRO A 23 -5.57 4.87 2.71
CA PRO A 23 -4.86 5.88 1.94
C PRO A 23 -5.72 7.12 1.64
N ASN A 24 -5.09 8.29 1.52
CA ASN A 24 -5.76 9.57 1.30
C ASN A 24 -6.53 9.67 -0.03
N GLY A 25 -6.09 8.97 -1.09
CA GLY A 25 -6.83 8.91 -2.36
C GLY A 25 -8.13 8.09 -2.28
N TYR A 26 -8.50 7.66 -1.08
CA TYR A 26 -9.80 7.07 -0.74
C TYR A 26 -10.53 7.88 0.36
N HIS A 27 -10.18 9.16 0.54
CA HIS A 27 -10.69 10.08 1.57
C HIS A 27 -10.50 9.59 3.01
N ASN A 28 -9.35 8.97 3.26
CA ASN A 28 -8.94 8.48 4.58
C ASN A 28 -7.72 9.26 5.09
N TRP A 29 -7.32 9.00 6.34
CA TRP A 29 -6.36 9.84 7.06
C TRP A 29 -4.91 9.36 6.97
N GLY A 30 -4.66 8.14 6.51
CA GLY A 30 -3.31 7.65 6.27
C GLY A 30 -2.39 7.66 7.50
N ASN A 31 -2.92 7.52 8.72
CA ASN A 31 -2.17 7.80 9.96
C ASN A 31 -0.97 6.87 10.23
N ASN A 32 -0.99 5.64 9.70
CA ASN A 32 -0.01 4.61 10.05
C ASN A 32 0.76 4.12 8.82
N ASN A 33 2.05 4.44 8.81
CA ASN A 33 2.95 4.29 7.67
C ASN A 33 4.14 3.42 8.09
N PRO A 34 4.09 2.09 7.87
CA PRO A 34 5.20 1.20 8.18
C PRO A 34 6.50 1.68 7.54
N LEU A 35 7.62 1.56 8.25
CA LEU A 35 8.92 1.96 7.71
C LEU A 35 9.51 0.84 6.86
N GLU A 36 10.35 1.21 5.90
CA GLU A 36 11.05 0.29 5.01
C GLU A 36 11.76 -0.87 5.76
N PRO A 37 12.50 -0.65 6.87
CA PRO A 37 13.10 -1.76 7.61
C PRO A 37 12.08 -2.76 8.16
N THR A 38 10.87 -2.31 8.53
CA THR A 38 9.78 -3.20 8.96
C THR A 38 9.23 -4.01 7.79
N VAL A 39 9.07 -3.36 6.62
CA VAL A 39 8.60 -4.02 5.40
C VAL A 39 9.58 -5.09 4.91
N ARG A 40 10.89 -4.85 5.05
CA ARG A 40 11.94 -5.81 4.69
C ARG A 40 11.96 -7.06 5.59
N GLN A 41 11.44 -6.99 6.82
CA GLN A 41 11.39 -8.15 7.72
C GLN A 41 10.40 -9.24 7.28
N PHE A 42 9.43 -8.93 6.41
CA PHE A 42 8.56 -9.97 5.88
C PHE A 42 9.32 -10.90 4.94
N GLU A 43 9.10 -12.20 5.09
CA GLU A 43 9.76 -13.24 4.31
C GLU A 43 9.25 -13.27 2.85
N MET A 44 9.94 -14.05 2.03
CA MET A 44 9.43 -14.54 0.76
C MET A 44 8.37 -15.62 1.00
N LYS A 45 7.59 -15.96 -0.03
CA LYS A 45 6.50 -16.94 0.05
C LYS A 45 6.97 -18.33 0.50
N ASP A 46 8.22 -18.69 0.23
CA ASP A 46 8.84 -19.95 0.64
C ASP A 46 9.43 -19.92 2.05
N GLY A 47 9.32 -18.80 2.77
CA GLY A 47 9.85 -18.60 4.11
C GLY A 47 11.31 -18.15 4.16
N THR A 48 11.96 -17.96 3.00
CA THR A 48 13.32 -17.38 2.98
C THR A 48 13.28 -15.88 3.32
N PRO A 49 14.34 -15.32 3.92
CA PRO A 49 14.42 -13.88 4.16
C PRO A 49 14.33 -13.07 2.86
N PHE A 50 13.62 -11.95 2.89
CA PHE A 50 13.66 -10.98 1.79
C PHE A 50 15.04 -10.28 1.77
N VAL A 51 15.66 -10.23 0.58
CA VAL A 51 16.97 -9.61 0.36
C VAL A 51 16.78 -8.43 -0.61
N TRP A 52 17.01 -7.21 -0.11
CA TRP A 52 16.79 -5.99 -0.90
C TRP A 52 17.83 -5.83 -2.02
N ASP A 53 19.09 -6.11 -1.72
CA ASP A 53 20.22 -5.94 -2.64
C ASP A 53 20.47 -7.17 -3.54
N LYS A 54 19.51 -8.11 -3.62
CA LYS A 54 19.59 -9.38 -4.40
C LYS A 54 20.12 -9.20 -5.83
N TYR A 55 19.78 -8.08 -6.48
CA TYR A 55 20.16 -7.80 -7.87
C TYR A 55 21.30 -6.76 -7.99
N ASN A 56 21.64 -6.06 -6.91
CA ASN A 56 22.72 -5.07 -6.86
C ASN A 56 23.39 -5.09 -5.46
N PRO A 57 24.30 -6.05 -5.20
CA PRO A 57 24.85 -6.27 -3.87
C PRO A 57 25.48 -5.01 -3.25
N GLY A 58 25.07 -4.66 -2.03
CA GLY A 58 25.52 -3.46 -1.31
C GLY A 58 24.68 -2.20 -1.55
N ASP A 59 23.72 -2.20 -2.48
CA ASP A 59 22.76 -1.09 -2.65
C ASP A 59 21.45 -1.36 -1.90
N GLU A 60 21.33 -0.71 -0.74
CA GLU A 60 20.15 -0.81 0.13
C GLU A 60 19.12 0.32 -0.10
N TYR A 61 19.33 1.16 -1.13
CA TYR A 61 18.56 2.38 -1.36
C TYR A 61 17.74 2.31 -2.65
N VAL A 62 18.34 1.85 -3.74
CA VAL A 62 17.69 1.84 -5.06
C VAL A 62 17.61 0.41 -5.59
N ARG A 63 16.43 0.05 -6.11
CA ARG A 63 16.19 -1.21 -6.80
C ARG A 63 15.57 -0.92 -8.15
N GLU A 64 16.42 -0.75 -9.14
CA GLU A 64 16.03 -0.45 -10.52
C GLU A 64 15.91 -1.71 -11.39
N PHE A 65 15.01 -1.68 -12.35
CA PHE A 65 14.84 -2.73 -13.33
C PHE A 65 14.08 -2.19 -14.56
N THR A 66 14.40 -2.73 -15.72
CA THR A 66 13.67 -2.50 -16.96
C THR A 66 12.39 -3.34 -17.02
N ALA A 67 11.45 -2.98 -17.91
CA ALA A 67 10.26 -3.78 -18.16
C ALA A 67 10.58 -5.20 -18.64
N ALA A 68 11.66 -5.38 -19.43
CA ALA A 68 12.09 -6.68 -19.93
C ALA A 68 12.64 -7.56 -18.79
N GLU A 69 13.44 -6.99 -17.88
CA GLU A 69 13.93 -7.70 -16.71
C GLU A 69 12.80 -8.09 -15.76
N LEU A 70 11.84 -7.19 -15.53
CA LEU A 70 10.67 -7.48 -14.69
C LEU A 70 9.80 -8.59 -15.31
N ALA A 71 9.68 -8.64 -16.63
CA ALA A 71 8.95 -9.71 -17.32
C ALA A 71 9.67 -11.07 -17.21
N ALA A 72 11.00 -11.08 -17.20
CA ALA A 72 11.79 -12.29 -17.02
C ALA A 72 11.82 -12.78 -15.56
N ASP A 73 11.84 -11.85 -14.60
CA ASP A 73 11.87 -12.12 -13.17
C ASP A 73 10.97 -11.14 -12.40
N PRO A 74 9.71 -11.53 -12.13
CA PRO A 74 8.75 -10.68 -11.43
C PRO A 74 9.18 -10.28 -10.00
N GLU A 75 10.05 -11.05 -9.32
CA GLU A 75 10.53 -10.74 -7.96
C GLU A 75 11.52 -9.56 -7.92
N ARG A 76 11.92 -9.04 -9.09
CA ARG A 76 12.60 -7.74 -9.16
C ARG A 76 11.74 -6.64 -8.55
N ASN A 77 10.42 -6.72 -8.71
CA ASN A 77 9.49 -5.92 -7.91
C ASN A 77 9.51 -6.42 -6.44
N PRO A 78 9.90 -5.58 -5.47
CA PRO A 78 10.07 -5.99 -4.07
C PRO A 78 8.76 -6.41 -3.38
N PHE A 79 7.61 -6.18 -4.01
CA PHE A 79 6.30 -6.53 -3.50
C PHE A 79 5.76 -7.85 -4.08
N VAL A 80 6.47 -8.50 -5.01
CA VAL A 80 6.08 -9.78 -5.61
C VAL A 80 6.75 -10.94 -4.87
N GLY A 81 6.05 -12.08 -4.78
CA GLY A 81 6.61 -13.30 -4.18
C GLY A 81 6.76 -13.25 -2.66
N ARG A 82 6.12 -12.30 -1.99
CA ARG A 82 6.20 -12.13 -0.53
C ARG A 82 5.27 -13.09 0.20
N GLU A 83 5.50 -13.26 1.48
CA GLU A 83 4.65 -14.12 2.31
C GLU A 83 3.23 -13.54 2.54
N PRO A 84 2.22 -14.37 2.89
CA PRO A 84 0.85 -13.88 3.09
C PRO A 84 0.70 -12.80 4.17
N ARG A 85 1.57 -12.76 5.19
CA ARG A 85 1.54 -11.74 6.25
C ARG A 85 1.92 -10.35 5.71
N PHE A 86 2.78 -10.26 4.70
CA PHE A 86 3.12 -9.00 4.03
C PHE A 86 1.88 -8.40 3.36
N TYR A 87 1.24 -9.16 2.46
CA TYR A 87 0.00 -8.76 1.80
C TYR A 87 -1.17 -8.58 2.77
N GLY A 88 -1.04 -9.19 3.96
CA GLY A 88 -1.82 -9.07 5.18
C GLY A 88 -1.78 -7.69 5.85
N THR A 89 -0.63 -7.03 5.74
CA THR A 89 -0.24 -5.99 6.69
C THR A 89 0.13 -4.68 6.02
N ILE A 90 0.55 -4.72 4.75
CA ILE A 90 1.10 -3.57 4.04
C ILE A 90 0.25 -3.27 2.80
N LEU A 91 -0.12 -2.01 2.63
CA LEU A 91 -0.46 -1.42 1.33
C LEU A 91 0.79 -0.74 0.79
N PHE A 92 1.10 -1.02 -0.47
CA PHE A 92 2.28 -0.59 -1.20
C PHE A 92 1.87 -0.12 -2.61
N ASP A 93 2.78 0.47 -3.37
CA ASP A 93 2.49 0.97 -4.71
C ASP A 93 2.03 -0.16 -5.65
N GLY A 94 0.87 0.02 -6.28
CA GLY A 94 0.23 -0.97 -7.13
C GLY A 94 -0.61 -2.02 -6.39
N ALA A 95 -0.67 -1.98 -5.05
CA ALA A 95 -1.47 -2.95 -4.29
C ALA A 95 -2.97 -2.83 -4.63
N PRO A 96 -3.69 -3.96 -4.81
CA PRO A 96 -5.13 -3.93 -4.92
C PRO A 96 -5.75 -3.58 -3.55
N TRP A 97 -6.74 -2.70 -3.56
CA TRP A 97 -7.46 -2.28 -2.37
C TRP A 97 -8.98 -2.22 -2.61
N ASN A 98 -9.72 -1.45 -1.81
CA ASN A 98 -11.15 -1.25 -2.01
C ASN A 98 -11.43 -0.44 -3.30
N GLN A 99 -12.71 -0.33 -3.65
CA GLN A 99 -13.13 0.49 -4.79
C GLN A 99 -12.79 1.97 -4.51
N ARG A 100 -12.18 2.62 -5.51
CA ARG A 100 -11.89 4.06 -5.50
C ARG A 100 -13.19 4.87 -5.38
N PRO A 101 -13.20 5.97 -4.63
CA PRO A 101 -14.30 6.93 -4.66
C PRO A 101 -14.47 7.49 -6.08
N SER A 102 -15.66 7.99 -6.41
CA SER A 102 -16.04 8.30 -7.80
C SER A 102 -15.16 9.38 -8.45
N ASP A 103 -14.67 10.34 -7.66
CA ASP A 103 -13.77 11.40 -8.10
C ASP A 103 -12.35 10.88 -8.40
N ALA A 104 -11.90 9.84 -7.68
CA ALA A 104 -10.63 9.16 -7.94
C ALA A 104 -10.71 8.11 -9.04
N ALA A 105 -11.87 7.44 -9.22
CA ALA A 105 -12.04 6.34 -10.18
C ALA A 105 -11.84 6.77 -11.65
N GLY A 106 -12.14 8.03 -11.97
CA GLY A 106 -11.87 8.59 -13.30
C GLY A 106 -10.38 8.87 -13.56
N ILE A 107 -9.58 9.01 -12.50
CA ILE A 107 -8.13 9.30 -12.55
C ILE A 107 -7.32 7.99 -12.50
N ASP A 108 -7.74 7.03 -11.67
CA ASP A 108 -7.13 5.72 -11.51
C ASP A 108 -8.03 4.60 -12.08
N PRO A 109 -7.95 4.31 -13.38
CA PRO A 109 -8.76 3.26 -14.00
C PRO A 109 -8.37 1.84 -13.57
N LEU A 110 -7.20 1.67 -12.92
CA LEU A 110 -6.70 0.37 -12.50
C LEU A 110 -7.11 0.01 -11.06
N ASN A 111 -7.67 0.95 -10.30
CA ASN A 111 -8.12 0.78 -8.92
C ASN A 111 -7.03 0.17 -8.02
N ARG A 112 -5.88 0.83 -7.96
CA ARG A 112 -4.72 0.38 -7.19
C ARG A 112 -4.24 1.50 -6.29
N VAL A 113 -3.65 1.15 -5.15
CA VAL A 113 -2.95 2.13 -4.34
C VAL A 113 -1.79 2.71 -5.15
N GLN A 114 -1.64 4.03 -5.16
CA GLN A 114 -0.63 4.78 -5.90
C GLN A 114 0.17 5.63 -4.92
N THR A 115 1.23 5.05 -4.34
CA THR A 115 2.13 5.73 -3.39
C THR A 115 3.45 6.16 -4.02
N GLY A 116 3.67 5.80 -5.28
CA GLY A 116 4.84 6.17 -6.07
C GLY A 116 4.62 7.42 -6.92
N TYR A 117 5.56 7.61 -7.84
CA TYR A 117 5.56 8.67 -8.82
C TYR A 117 5.77 8.09 -10.22
N PHE A 118 5.04 8.64 -11.19
CA PHE A 118 5.13 8.25 -12.58
C PHE A 118 5.92 9.31 -13.33
N ILE A 119 7.02 8.90 -13.95
CA ILE A 119 7.85 9.78 -14.78
C ILE A 119 7.38 9.65 -16.23
N GLN A 120 7.01 10.78 -16.81
CA GLN A 120 6.55 10.90 -18.19
C GLN A 120 7.74 10.98 -19.15
N ALA A 121 7.49 10.78 -20.44
CA ALA A 121 8.53 10.82 -21.48
C ALA A 121 9.23 12.19 -21.59
N ASP A 122 8.55 13.27 -21.21
CA ASP A 122 9.11 14.62 -21.15
C ASP A 122 9.87 14.91 -19.84
N GLY A 123 10.01 13.91 -18.96
CA GLY A 123 10.66 14.02 -17.66
C GLY A 123 9.78 14.63 -16.57
N SER A 124 8.55 15.05 -16.88
CA SER A 124 7.62 15.51 -15.86
C SER A 124 7.18 14.35 -14.95
N GLN A 125 6.90 14.69 -13.69
CA GLN A 125 6.55 13.73 -12.66
C GLN A 125 5.09 13.89 -12.25
N ILE A 126 4.32 12.82 -12.33
CA ILE A 126 2.96 12.74 -11.84
C ILE A 126 2.98 11.97 -10.52
N ALA A 127 2.54 12.61 -9.44
CA ALA A 127 2.42 11.96 -8.15
C ALA A 127 1.21 11.02 -8.12
N GLY A 128 1.38 9.85 -7.50
CA GLY A 128 0.27 8.95 -7.23
C GLY A 128 -0.78 9.59 -6.33
N LEU A 129 -2.03 9.18 -6.49
CA LEU A 129 -3.17 9.72 -5.72
C LEU A 129 -2.99 9.57 -4.20
N ASP A 130 -2.30 8.52 -3.76
CA ASP A 130 -2.14 8.20 -2.34
C ASP A 130 -0.84 8.76 -1.75
N THR A 131 -0.28 9.81 -2.34
CA THR A 131 0.95 10.47 -1.88
C THR A 131 0.66 11.82 -1.20
N ARG A 132 1.68 12.39 -0.55
CA ARG A 132 1.64 13.78 -0.04
C ARG A 132 1.61 14.86 -1.13
N GLN A 133 1.70 14.46 -2.39
CA GLN A 133 1.70 15.32 -3.58
C GLN A 133 0.53 14.97 -4.50
N GLY A 134 -0.36 14.05 -4.08
CA GLY A 134 -1.55 13.68 -4.82
C GLY A 134 -2.61 14.79 -4.85
N LEU A 135 -3.65 14.60 -5.65
CA LEU A 135 -4.70 15.59 -5.85
C LEU A 135 -5.79 15.57 -4.76
N ILE A 136 -5.85 14.50 -3.96
CA ILE A 136 -6.91 14.26 -2.97
C ILE A 136 -6.29 14.31 -1.58
N GLU A 137 -6.70 15.28 -0.76
CA GLU A 137 -6.36 15.33 0.67
C GLU A 137 -4.88 15.08 0.98
N ALA A 138 -3.98 15.64 0.17
CA ALA A 138 -2.56 15.29 0.18
C ALA A 138 -1.88 15.49 1.54
N TRP A 139 -2.45 16.31 2.43
CA TRP A 139 -1.97 16.45 3.81
C TRP A 139 -2.13 15.19 4.66
N ASN A 140 -2.88 14.17 4.21
CA ASN A 140 -3.04 12.86 4.83
C ASN A 140 -2.26 11.75 4.12
N GLY A 141 -1.54 12.05 3.03
CA GLY A 141 -0.82 11.05 2.25
C GLY A 141 0.43 10.47 2.91
N THR A 142 0.95 9.36 2.39
CA THR A 142 2.16 8.70 2.89
C THR A 142 3.41 9.48 2.50
N LYS A 143 4.40 9.48 3.40
CA LYS A 143 5.75 10.01 3.13
C LYS A 143 6.75 8.95 2.71
N ASN A 144 6.47 7.68 3.00
CA ASN A 144 7.43 6.60 2.84
C ASN A 144 6.96 5.49 1.89
N GLY A 145 5.83 5.70 1.20
CA GLY A 145 5.33 4.78 0.19
C GLY A 145 4.42 3.67 0.72
N TYR A 146 4.19 3.61 2.04
CA TYR A 146 3.42 2.54 2.66
C TYR A 146 2.25 3.06 3.51
N TYR A 147 1.21 2.23 3.58
CA TYR A 147 0.17 2.30 4.60
C TYR A 147 0.04 0.94 5.30
N ILE A 148 -0.39 0.94 6.57
CA ILE A 148 -0.78 -0.30 7.21
C ILE A 148 -2.12 -0.78 6.63
N LYS A 149 -2.21 -2.07 6.30
CA LYS A 149 -3.42 -2.78 5.88
C LYS A 149 -4.09 -3.54 7.03
N LYS A 150 -3.28 -3.97 8.00
CA LYS A 150 -3.76 -4.74 9.15
C LYS A 150 -4.85 -3.95 9.88
N TYR A 151 -5.85 -4.67 10.37
CA TYR A 151 -7.06 -4.14 11.03
C TYR A 151 -8.10 -3.47 10.12
N MET A 152 -7.83 -3.33 8.82
CA MET A 152 -8.82 -2.83 7.86
C MET A 152 -9.58 -3.96 7.16
N ASP A 153 -10.80 -3.65 6.71
CA ASP A 153 -11.66 -4.50 5.90
C ASP A 153 -11.75 -3.93 4.47
N ASN A 154 -11.42 -4.73 3.46
CA ASN A 154 -11.46 -4.30 2.06
C ASN A 154 -12.89 -4.13 1.50
N LYS A 155 -13.91 -4.55 2.25
CA LYS A 155 -15.32 -4.33 1.91
C LYS A 155 -15.91 -3.06 2.52
N THR A 156 -15.19 -2.40 3.43
CA THR A 156 -15.64 -1.16 4.08
C THR A 156 -15.08 0.06 3.35
N VAL A 157 -15.96 0.95 2.91
CA VAL A 157 -15.57 2.28 2.41
C VAL A 157 -15.36 3.19 3.63
N GLY A 158 -14.10 3.36 4.04
CA GLY A 158 -13.74 4.06 5.29
C GLY A 158 -14.16 5.53 5.36
N GLN A 159 -14.35 6.17 4.20
CA GLN A 159 -14.89 7.52 4.10
C GLN A 159 -16.27 7.62 4.76
N ASP A 160 -17.14 6.65 4.45
CA ASP A 160 -18.57 6.67 4.72
C ASP A 160 -18.95 5.82 5.94
N PHE A 161 -18.24 4.71 6.15
CA PHE A 161 -18.61 3.68 7.12
C PHE A 161 -17.47 3.37 8.08
N ASN A 162 -17.85 3.09 9.34
CA ASN A 162 -16.96 2.45 10.28
C ASN A 162 -16.88 0.94 9.98
N ASN A 163 -15.79 0.31 10.41
CA ASN A 163 -15.70 -1.14 10.50
C ASN A 163 -16.73 -1.66 11.52
N GLU A 164 -17.45 -2.69 11.11
CA GLU A 164 -18.42 -3.43 11.92
C GLU A 164 -17.95 -4.89 12.07
N ASN A 165 -18.53 -5.61 13.03
CA ASN A 165 -18.23 -7.03 13.30
C ASN A 165 -19.02 -7.97 12.39
#